data_AF-A0A6S7LUE0-F1
#
_entry.id   AF-A0A6S7LUE0-F1
#
_cell.length_a   1.000
_cell.length_b   1.000
_cell.length_c   1.000
_cell.angle_alpha   90.00
_cell.angle_beta   90.00
_cell.angle_gamma   90.00
#
_symmetry.space_group_name_H-M   'P 1'
#
loop_
_entity.id
_entity.type
_entity.pdbx_description
1 polymer ?
#
loop_
_entity_poly.entity_id
_entity_poly.type
_entity_poly.pdbx_seq_one_letter_code
_entity_poly.pdbx_strand_id
1 'polypeptide(L)'
;MRNQQVKLLQMLSSSAPCPAGVPQGSVISPMLFNVYIDNLEDEIPANLTVDTSKYADDCTLDQAVGAGEISHVQQALDIIQNWSVSNKRTIN
;
A
#
# COMPACT_ATOMS: atom_id res chain seq x y z
N MET A 1 2.24 -25.48 3.65
CA MET A 1 2.80 -24.17 3.22
C MET A 1 2.59 -24.03 1.73
N ARG A 2 2.20 -22.84 1.23
CA ARG A 2 2.11 -22.61 -0.22
C ARG A 2 3.51 -22.44 -0.82
N ASN A 3 3.68 -22.83 -2.07
CA ASN A 3 4.90 -22.59 -2.84
C ASN A 3 4.56 -21.81 -4.12
N GLN A 4 5.55 -21.13 -4.69
CA GLN A 4 5.45 -20.36 -5.92
C GLN A 4 6.60 -20.69 -6.87
N GLN A 5 6.32 -20.63 -8.17
CA GLN A 5 7.27 -20.81 -9.27
C GLN A 5 6.92 -19.84 -10.40
N VAL A 6 7.93 -19.40 -11.14
CA VAL A 6 7.77 -18.57 -12.33
C VAL A 6 7.94 -19.44 -13.57
N LYS A 7 7.00 -19.35 -14.50
CA LYS A 7 7.11 -19.98 -15.83
C LYS A 7 7.49 -18.94 -16.86
N LEU A 8 8.60 -19.14 -17.55
CA LEU A 8 9.02 -18.34 -18.70
C LEU A 8 9.15 -19.27 -19.91
N LEU A 9 8.28 -19.10 -20.90
CA LEU A 9 8.16 -20.01 -22.05
C LEU A 9 7.88 -21.46 -21.58
N GLN A 10 8.82 -22.38 -21.85
CA GLN A 10 8.74 -23.79 -21.44
C GLN A 10 9.58 -24.11 -20.19
N MET A 11 10.24 -23.11 -19.60
CA MET A 11 11.08 -23.29 -18.41
C MET A 11 10.32 -22.89 -17.14
N LEU A 12 10.55 -23.64 -16.06
CA LEU A 12 10.05 -23.34 -14.71
C LEU A 12 11.23 -23.03 -13.78
N SER A 13 11.08 -22.02 -12.92
CA SER A 13 12.02 -21.76 -11.83
C SER A 13 11.97 -22.88 -10.78
N SER A 14 12.95 -22.92 -9.87
CA SER A 14 12.82 -23.71 -8.64
C SER A 14 11.61 -23.26 -7.83
N SER A 15 11.02 -24.19 -7.07
CA SER A 15 9.92 -23.94 -6.15
C SER A 15 10.40 -23.20 -4.91
N ALA A 16 9.78 -22.07 -4.60
CA ALA A 16 10.07 -21.28 -3.41
C ALA A 16 8.85 -21.24 -2.47
N PRO A 17 9.04 -21.29 -1.14
CA PRO A 17 7.94 -21.13 -0.19
C PRO A 17 7.34 -19.73 -0.27
N CYS A 18 6.01 -19.66 -0.12
CA CYS A 18 5.22 -18.44 -0.10
C CYS A 18 4.51 -18.36 1.27
N PRO A 19 5.19 -17.84 2.31
CA PRO A 19 4.68 -17.86 3.68
C PRO A 19 3.58 -16.82 3.91
N ALA A 20 3.47 -15.80 3.07
CA ALA A 20 2.50 -14.72 3.17
C ALA A 20 2.01 -14.30 1.78
N GLY A 21 0.89 -13.56 1.74
CA GLY A 21 0.27 -13.07 0.52
C GLY A 21 -0.85 -13.99 0.01
N VAL A 22 -1.66 -13.41 -0.86
CA VAL A 22 -2.85 -14.02 -1.46
C VAL A 22 -2.52 -14.61 -2.83
N PRO A 23 -3.27 -15.62 -3.33
CA PRO A 23 -3.04 -16.16 -4.67
C PRO A 23 -3.24 -15.09 -5.76
N GLN A 24 -2.26 -14.91 -6.64
CA GLN A 24 -2.42 -14.04 -7.80
C GLN A 24 -3.51 -14.60 -8.73
N GLY A 25 -4.38 -13.73 -9.25
CA GLY A 25 -5.50 -14.11 -10.11
C GLY A 25 -6.74 -14.62 -9.36
N SER A 26 -6.74 -14.65 -8.02
CA SER A 26 -7.96 -14.89 -7.24
C SER A 26 -8.84 -13.64 -7.19
N VAL A 27 -10.15 -13.82 -7.37
CA VAL A 27 -11.17 -12.75 -7.29
C VAL A 27 -11.20 -12.08 -5.90
N ILE A 28 -10.83 -12.81 -4.85
CA ILE A 28 -10.84 -12.32 -3.45
C ILE A 28 -9.56 -11.53 -3.12
N SER A 29 -8.48 -11.70 -3.90
CA SER A 29 -7.18 -11.08 -3.60
C SER A 29 -7.23 -9.56 -3.52
N PRO A 30 -7.88 -8.82 -4.46
CA PRO A 30 -8.02 -7.37 -4.35
C PRO A 30 -8.83 -6.93 -3.14
N MET A 31 -9.90 -7.66 -2.78
CA MET A 31 -10.71 -7.34 -1.60
C MET A 31 -9.90 -7.47 -0.32
N LEU A 32 -9.13 -8.55 -0.17
CA LEU A 32 -8.25 -8.75 0.99
C LEU A 32 -7.14 -7.69 1.05
N PHE A 33 -6.67 -7.21 -0.10
CA PHE A 33 -5.72 -6.11 -0.15
C PHE A 33 -6.34 -4.82 0.38
N ASN A 34 -7.55 -4.48 -0.05
CA ASN A 34 -8.25 -3.29 0.44
C ASN A 34 -8.46 -3.32 1.96
N VAL A 35 -8.90 -4.46 2.51
CA VAL A 35 -9.03 -4.65 3.97
C VAL A 35 -7.69 -4.48 4.70
N TYR A 36 -6.60 -4.94 4.08
CA TYR A 36 -5.27 -4.85 4.67
C TYR A 36 -4.75 -3.40 4.76
N ILE A 37 -5.11 -2.53 3.79
CA ILE A 37 -4.68 -1.13 3.77
C ILE A 37 -5.72 -0.16 4.35
N ASP A 38 -6.82 -0.68 4.89
CA ASP A 38 -7.99 0.13 5.24
C ASP A 38 -7.65 1.21 6.27
N ASN A 39 -6.87 0.84 7.31
CA ASN A 39 -6.46 1.72 8.40
C ASN A 39 -5.34 2.72 8.04
N LEU A 40 -4.87 2.77 6.79
CA LEU A 40 -3.83 3.71 6.37
C LEU A 40 -4.26 5.17 6.59
N GLU A 41 -5.53 5.48 6.32
CA GLU A 41 -6.09 6.84 6.44
C GLU A 41 -6.24 7.28 7.90
N ASP A 42 -6.47 6.34 8.81
CA ASP A 42 -6.58 6.61 10.26
C ASP A 42 -5.25 7.09 10.86
N GLU A 43 -4.13 6.83 10.20
CA GLU A 43 -2.81 7.27 10.65
C GLU A 43 -2.60 8.77 10.43
N ILE A 44 -3.28 9.38 9.46
CA ILE A 44 -3.14 10.80 9.17
C ILE A 44 -4.00 11.59 10.17
N PRO A 45 -3.38 12.45 11.01
CA PRO A 45 -4.13 13.25 11.95
C PRO A 45 -5.09 14.20 11.25
N ALA A 46 -6.34 14.24 11.71
CA ALA A 46 -7.40 15.08 11.13
C ALA A 46 -7.03 16.58 11.05
N ASN A 47 -6.09 17.05 11.89
CA ASN A 47 -5.62 18.44 11.88
C ASN A 47 -4.67 18.78 10.72
N LEU A 48 -4.14 17.79 9.99
CA LEU A 48 -3.28 18.05 8.83
C LEU A 48 -4.08 18.45 7.59
N THR A 49 -5.40 18.22 7.58
CA THR A 49 -6.30 18.52 6.45
C THR A 49 -5.71 18.06 5.11
N VAL A 50 -5.26 16.80 5.07
CA VAL A 50 -4.79 16.10 3.86
C VAL A 50 -5.80 15.01 3.56
N ASP A 51 -6.36 15.05 2.36
CA ASP A 51 -7.27 14.04 1.84
C ASP A 51 -6.48 12.87 1.26
N THR A 52 -7.11 11.68 1.28
CA THR A 52 -6.52 10.47 0.72
C THR A 52 -7.48 9.78 -0.24
N SER A 53 -6.94 9.29 -1.35
CA SER A 53 -7.68 8.49 -2.33
C SER A 53 -6.91 7.20 -2.62
N LYS A 54 -7.56 6.04 -2.44
CA LYS A 54 -6.94 4.71 -2.58
C LYS A 54 -7.56 3.97 -3.78
N TYR A 55 -6.73 3.34 -4.60
CA TYR A 55 -7.16 2.43 -5.66
C TYR A 55 -6.15 1.31 -5.84
N ALA A 56 -6.55 0.08 -5.48
CA ALA A 56 -5.62 -1.05 -5.39
C ALA A 56 -4.38 -0.64 -4.57
N ASP A 57 -3.17 -0.88 -5.08
CA ASP A 57 -1.91 -0.49 -4.46
C ASP A 57 -1.53 0.99 -4.57
N ASP A 58 -2.28 1.78 -5.35
CA ASP A 58 -2.06 3.22 -5.48
C ASP A 58 -2.77 3.99 -4.36
N CYS A 59 -2.06 4.94 -3.75
CA CYS A 59 -2.59 5.89 -2.79
C CYS A 59 -2.16 7.30 -3.19
N THR A 60 -3.12 8.22 -3.30
CA THR A 60 -2.90 9.64 -3.59
C THR A 60 -3.18 10.46 -2.35
N LEU A 61 -2.32 11.45 -2.09
CA LEU A 61 -2.52 12.48 -1.06
C LEU A 61 -2.77 13.81 -1.75
N ASP A 62 -3.82 14.50 -1.31
CA ASP A 62 -4.18 15.80 -1.84
C ASP A 62 -4.56 16.78 -0.74
N GLN A 63 -4.29 18.06 -0.99
CA GLN A 63 -4.55 19.13 -0.03
C GLN A 63 -4.75 20.45 -0.77
N ALA A 64 -5.80 21.19 -0.41
CA ALA A 64 -5.94 22.58 -0.79
C ALA A 64 -5.04 23.47 0.10
N VAL A 65 -4.17 24.26 -0.52
CA VAL A 65 -3.24 25.16 0.20
C VAL A 65 -3.50 26.59 -0.24
N GLY A 66 -3.83 27.46 0.71
CA GLY A 66 -4.03 28.89 0.48
C GLY A 66 -2.73 29.63 0.15
N ALA A 67 -2.88 30.83 -0.40
CA ALA A 67 -1.72 31.68 -0.70
C ALA A 67 -0.99 32.07 0.60
N GLY A 68 0.28 31.65 0.72
CA GLY A 68 1.12 31.91 1.90
C GLY A 68 0.96 30.89 3.02
N GLU A 69 0.13 29.85 2.84
CA GLU A 69 0.02 28.73 3.78
C GLU A 69 1.10 27.67 3.53
N ILE A 70 1.39 26.88 4.55
CA ILE A 70 2.35 25.77 4.49
C ILE A 70 1.57 24.48 4.25
N SER A 71 2.02 23.68 3.29
CA SER A 71 1.45 22.36 3.04
C SER A 71 1.83 21.37 4.14
N HIS A 72 0.89 20.52 4.53
CA HIS A 72 1.10 19.40 5.44
C HIS A 72 1.29 18.06 4.70
N VAL A 73 1.28 18.05 3.36
CA VAL A 73 1.40 16.82 2.55
C VAL A 73 2.70 16.06 2.87
N GLN A 74 3.82 16.77 3.07
CA GLN A 74 5.08 16.12 3.44
C GLN A 74 4.99 15.43 4.81
N GLN A 75 4.35 16.08 5.78
CA GLN A 75 4.16 15.48 7.10
C GLN A 75 3.25 14.24 7.03
N ALA A 76 2.20 14.27 6.22
CA ALA A 76 1.35 13.11 5.96
C ALA A 76 2.12 11.97 5.25
N LEU A 77 2.99 12.30 4.28
CA LEU A 77 3.87 11.33 3.62
C LEU A 77 4.82 10.65 4.61
N ASP A 78 5.43 11.40 5.53
CA ASP A 78 6.34 10.85 6.54
C ASP A 78 5.61 9.87 7.49
N ILE A 79 4.36 10.17 7.84
CA ILE A 79 3.49 9.30 8.64
C ILE A 79 3.18 8.00 7.88
N ILE A 80 2.78 8.10 6.61
CA ILE A 80 2.51 6.94 5.75
C ILE A 80 3.76 6.09 5.56
N GLN A 81 4.93 6.70 5.41
CA GLN A 81 6.21 5.99 5.32
C GLN A 81 6.49 5.16 6.58
N ASN A 82 6.21 5.72 7.76
CA ASN A 82 6.36 5.00 9.03
C ASN A 82 5.34 3.85 9.17
N TRP A 83 4.08 4.09 8.80
CA TRP A 83 3.07 3.03 8.77
C TRP A 83 3.48 1.90 7.84
N SER A 84 4.01 2.23 6.65
CA SER A 84 4.47 1.25 5.67
C SER A 84 5.58 0.36 6.24
N VAL A 85 6.56 0.95 6.92
CA VAL A 85 7.64 0.21 7.59
C VAL A 85 7.10 -0.72 8.66
N SER A 86 6.20 -0.24 9.54
CA SER A 86 5.53 -1.05 10.56
C SER A 86 4.75 -2.22 9.98
N ASN A 87 4.14 -2.01 8.81
CA ASN A 87 3.36 -3.01 8.10
C ASN A 87 4.18 -3.86 7.10
N LYS A 88 5.52 -3.76 7.10
CA LYS A 88 6.41 -4.52 6.20
C LYS A 88 6.08 -4.32 4.72
N ARG A 89 5.66 -3.10 4.38
CA ARG A 89 5.43 -2.63 3.01
C ARG A 89 6.57 -1.70 2.61
N THR A 90 6.95 -1.76 1.34
CA THR A 90 7.94 -0.87 0.75
C THR A 90 7.20 0.14 -0.11
N ILE A 91 7.45 1.43 0.12
CA ILE A 91 7.03 2.52 -0.77
C ILE A 91 8.10 2.65 -1.85
N ASN A 92 7.67 2.85 -3.11
CA ASN A 92 8.56 2.99 -4.26
C ASN A 92 8.89 4.45 -4.56
#